data_AF-A0A3D0S242-F1
#
_entry.id   AF-A0A3D0S242-F1
#
_cell.length_a   1.000
_cell.length_b   1.000
_cell.length_c   1.000
_cell.angle_alpha   90.00
_cell.angle_beta   90.00
_cell.angle_gamma   90.00
#
_symmetry.space_group_name_H-M   'P 1'
#
loop_
_entity.id
_entity.type
_entity.pdbx_description
1 polymer ?
#
loop_
_entity_poly.entity_id
_entity_poly.type
_entity_poly.pdbx_seq_one_letter_code
_entity_poly.pdbx_strand_id
1 'polypeptide(L)'
;MAYVAPVVLIFGALAIPAAASPDRLVVDRSPGRYSCAGDTPSVCLATSTSRSLPSLTRQLDRLSRPLVQAGAPVPTVFRQVVPGQASSKTDAPLFLESAGINSTTVTAKLVADYLTVPRACAALTSTTPPPAEYFAVRSLLASWLLLRIGEVDLDHLTRDESYPWLALAADRQAGWVRRSYAQLSSCDLAAVRLPR
;
A
#
# COMPACT_ATOMS: atom_id res chain seq x y z
N MET A 1 -16.60 70.75 51.87
CA MET A 1 -16.35 70.65 50.42
C MET A 1 -15.47 69.43 50.18
N ALA A 2 -16.04 68.34 49.67
CA ALA A 2 -15.33 67.09 49.45
C ALA A 2 -15.14 66.87 47.94
N TYR A 3 -13.89 66.73 47.51
CA TYR A 3 -13.51 66.44 46.12
C TYR A 3 -13.59 64.92 45.89
N VAL A 4 -14.42 64.50 44.94
CA VAL A 4 -14.48 63.11 44.46
C VAL A 4 -13.69 63.04 43.15
N ALA A 5 -12.59 62.31 43.14
CA ALA A 5 -11.77 62.08 41.96
C ALA A 5 -12.33 60.90 41.14
N PRO A 6 -12.45 61.01 39.80
CA PRO A 6 -12.90 59.91 38.96
C PRO A 6 -11.75 58.92 38.69
N VAL A 7 -11.99 57.65 39.02
CA VAL A 7 -11.13 56.53 38.62
C VAL A 7 -11.52 56.11 37.20
N VAL A 8 -10.62 56.33 36.24
CA VAL A 8 -10.77 55.87 34.85
C VAL A 8 -10.13 54.49 34.74
N LEU A 9 -10.96 53.45 34.60
CA LEU A 9 -10.54 52.08 34.30
C LEU A 9 -10.37 51.93 32.78
N ILE A 10 -9.12 51.85 32.32
CA ILE A 10 -8.77 51.55 30.94
C ILE A 10 -8.77 50.02 30.78
N PHE A 11 -9.82 49.47 30.18
CA PHE A 11 -9.84 48.08 29.72
C PHE A 11 -9.04 47.96 28.42
N GLY A 12 -7.77 47.56 28.55
CA GLY A 12 -6.95 47.17 27.41
C GLY A 12 -7.46 45.87 26.81
N ALA A 13 -8.09 45.95 25.63
CA ALA A 13 -8.44 44.79 24.83
C ALA A 13 -7.14 44.17 24.26
N LEU A 14 -6.67 43.09 24.90
CA LEU A 14 -5.64 42.21 24.34
C LEU A 14 -6.25 41.49 23.13
N ALA A 15 -5.98 42.00 21.93
CA ALA A 15 -6.21 41.27 20.70
C ALA A 15 -5.27 40.06 20.67
N ILE A 16 -5.81 38.88 20.98
CA ILE A 16 -5.10 37.61 20.77
C ILE A 16 -4.99 37.43 19.25
N PRO A 17 -3.79 37.47 18.64
CA PRO A 17 -3.66 37.15 17.23
C PRO A 17 -4.13 35.71 17.05
N ALA A 18 -5.14 35.51 16.19
CA ALA A 18 -5.60 34.19 15.80
C ALA A 18 -4.38 33.41 15.28
N ALA A 19 -3.89 32.47 16.08
CA ALA A 19 -2.80 31.59 15.69
C ALA A 19 -3.26 30.87 14.41
N ALA A 20 -2.62 31.20 13.28
CA ALA A 20 -2.77 30.44 12.06
C ALA A 20 -2.52 28.96 12.41
N SER A 21 -3.52 28.11 12.21
CA SER A 21 -3.45 26.69 12.55
C SER A 21 -2.18 26.08 11.96
N PRO A 22 -1.23 25.59 12.78
CA PRO A 22 0.06 25.08 12.30
C PRO A 22 -0.03 23.77 11.50
N ASP A 23 -1.23 23.19 11.34
CA ASP A 23 -1.44 21.87 10.75
C ASP A 23 -1.84 21.87 9.28
N ARG A 24 -1.43 22.88 8.49
CA ARG A 24 -1.59 22.80 7.03
C ARG A 24 -0.43 22.01 6.45
N LEU A 25 -0.66 20.72 6.19
CA LEU A 25 0.25 19.89 5.39
C LEU A 25 0.47 20.56 4.03
N VAL A 26 1.68 21.07 3.81
CA VAL A 26 2.09 21.63 2.53
C VAL A 26 2.46 20.48 1.61
N VAL A 27 1.74 20.35 0.50
CA VAL A 27 2.06 19.39 -0.56
C VAL A 27 3.33 19.87 -1.26
N ASP A 28 4.46 19.19 -1.02
CA ASP A 28 5.68 19.43 -1.77
C ASP A 28 5.52 18.85 -3.18
N ARG A 29 5.53 19.73 -4.18
CA ARG A 29 5.41 19.36 -5.60
C ARG A 29 6.77 19.05 -6.24
N SER A 30 7.86 19.17 -5.48
CA SER A 30 9.19 18.81 -5.97
C SER A 30 9.24 17.31 -6.26
N PRO A 31 9.86 16.87 -7.37
CA PRO A 31 10.03 15.45 -7.65
C PRO A 31 10.81 14.80 -6.51
N GLY A 32 10.21 13.82 -5.84
CA GLY A 32 10.92 13.00 -4.86
C GLY A 32 12.15 12.35 -5.50
N ARG A 33 13.28 12.32 -4.78
CA ARG A 33 14.46 11.57 -5.22
C ARG A 33 14.27 10.10 -4.85
N TYR A 34 14.38 9.23 -5.84
CA TYR A 34 14.23 7.78 -5.69
C TYR A 34 15.54 7.06 -6.03
N SER A 35 15.82 6.00 -5.28
CA SER A 35 16.82 4.99 -5.61
C SER A 35 16.09 3.75 -6.10
N CYS A 36 16.42 3.27 -7.30
CA CYS A 36 15.76 2.11 -7.91
C CYS A 36 16.72 0.92 -8.08
N ALA A 37 16.19 -0.30 -7.99
CA ALA A 37 16.93 -1.54 -8.22
C ALA A 37 16.03 -2.63 -8.82
N GLY A 38 16.63 -3.61 -9.49
CA GLY A 38 15.93 -4.69 -10.18
C GLY A 38 15.52 -4.32 -11.60
N ASP A 39 15.37 -5.34 -12.45
CA ASP A 39 15.10 -5.18 -13.88
C ASP A 39 13.59 -5.23 -14.17
N THR A 40 12.93 -6.35 -13.85
CA THR A 40 11.49 -6.52 -14.05
C THR A 40 10.94 -7.53 -13.05
N PRO A 41 10.26 -7.08 -11.97
CA PRO A 41 9.93 -5.69 -11.65
C PRO A 41 11.12 -4.88 -11.10
N SER A 42 11.14 -3.58 -11.42
CA SER A 42 12.02 -2.58 -10.78
C SER A 42 11.35 -2.00 -9.53
N VAL A 43 12.11 -1.83 -8.46
CA VAL A 43 11.65 -1.30 -7.18
C VAL A 43 12.30 0.05 -6.93
N CYS A 44 11.50 1.08 -6.68
CA CYS A 44 11.96 2.45 -6.43
C CYS A 44 11.52 2.93 -5.04
N LEU A 45 12.49 3.17 -4.16
CA LEU A 45 12.25 3.74 -2.83
C LEU A 45 12.80 5.17 -2.77
N ALA A 46 12.21 6.02 -1.92
CA ALA A 46 12.77 7.35 -1.66
C ALA A 46 14.21 7.20 -1.14
N THR A 47 15.12 8.08 -1.55
CA THR A 47 16.53 7.99 -1.19
C THR A 47 16.76 7.96 0.33
N SER A 48 15.90 8.62 1.11
CA SER A 48 15.96 8.61 2.58
C SER A 48 15.58 7.26 3.22
N THR A 49 14.89 6.38 2.49
CA THR A 49 14.33 5.11 3.00
C THR A 49 14.80 3.91 2.17
N SER A 50 15.90 4.04 1.43
CA SER A 50 16.38 3.01 0.49
C SER A 50 17.19 1.88 1.13
N ARG A 51 17.28 1.81 2.47
CA ARG A 51 18.07 0.79 3.17
C ARG A 51 17.56 -0.64 2.93
N SER A 52 16.24 -0.80 2.80
CA SER A 52 15.59 -2.09 2.51
C SER A 52 15.61 -2.47 1.03
N LEU A 53 16.05 -1.57 0.14
CA LEU A 53 15.92 -1.73 -1.31
C LEU A 53 16.48 -3.08 -1.83
N PRO A 54 17.68 -3.54 -1.43
CA PRO A 54 18.19 -4.84 -1.90
C PRO A 54 17.34 -6.03 -1.44
N SER A 55 16.87 -6.02 -0.17
CA SER A 55 16.02 -7.10 0.35
C SER A 55 14.64 -7.08 -0.30
N LEU A 56 14.06 -5.90 -0.48
CA LEU A 56 12.75 -5.71 -1.10
C LEU A 56 12.78 -6.19 -2.55
N THR A 57 13.79 -5.78 -3.32
CA THR A 57 13.95 -6.17 -4.73
C THR A 57 14.01 -7.70 -4.88
N ARG A 58 14.84 -8.38 -4.07
CA ARG A 58 14.94 -9.86 -4.13
C ARG A 58 13.64 -10.55 -3.77
N GLN A 59 12.95 -10.10 -2.72
CA GLN A 59 11.68 -10.70 -2.31
C GLN A 59 10.60 -10.44 -3.36
N LEU A 60 10.54 -9.25 -3.93
CA LEU A 60 9.54 -8.90 -4.94
C LEU A 60 9.74 -9.70 -6.23
N ASP A 61 10.99 -9.86 -6.69
CA ASP A 61 11.32 -10.78 -7.78
C ASP A 61 10.84 -12.21 -7.45
N ARG A 62 11.23 -12.75 -6.29
CA ARG A 62 10.84 -14.12 -5.85
C ARG A 62 9.32 -14.30 -5.83
N LEU A 63 8.57 -13.40 -5.19
CA LEU A 63 7.11 -13.52 -5.05
C LEU A 63 6.35 -13.16 -6.33
N SER A 64 6.92 -12.39 -7.26
CA SER A 64 6.25 -12.12 -8.54
C SER A 64 6.26 -13.32 -9.49
N ARG A 65 7.22 -14.24 -9.38
CA ARG A 65 7.37 -15.38 -10.30
C ARG A 65 6.11 -16.25 -10.39
N PRO A 66 5.45 -16.66 -9.29
CA PRO A 66 4.18 -17.38 -9.38
C PRO A 66 3.09 -16.62 -10.15
N LEU A 67 3.00 -15.30 -10.00
CA LEU A 67 2.02 -14.48 -10.75
C LEU A 67 2.33 -14.49 -12.24
N VAL A 68 3.60 -14.30 -12.61
CA VAL A 68 4.04 -14.36 -14.01
C VAL A 68 3.76 -15.74 -14.60
N GLN A 69 4.06 -16.82 -13.87
CA GLN A 69 3.76 -18.20 -14.29
C GLN A 69 2.25 -18.45 -14.46
N ALA A 70 1.40 -17.83 -13.64
CA ALA A 70 -0.05 -17.86 -13.81
C ALA A 70 -0.56 -16.97 -14.97
N GLY A 71 0.32 -16.21 -15.62
CA GLY A 71 -0.01 -15.28 -16.70
C GLY A 71 -0.65 -13.97 -16.22
N ALA A 72 -0.46 -13.60 -14.95
CA ALA A 72 -0.94 -12.33 -14.41
C ALA A 72 -0.09 -11.14 -14.91
N PRO A 73 -0.70 -9.98 -15.20
CA PRO A 73 0.01 -8.79 -15.67
C PRO A 73 0.70 -8.06 -14.51
N VAL A 74 1.84 -8.59 -14.05
CA VAL A 74 2.62 -8.00 -12.96
C VAL A 74 3.17 -6.62 -13.39
N PRO A 75 3.02 -5.57 -12.57
CA PRO A 75 3.59 -4.25 -12.84
C PRO A 75 5.10 -4.30 -13.02
N THR A 76 5.62 -3.54 -13.99
CA THR A 76 7.07 -3.48 -14.25
C THR A 76 7.82 -2.61 -13.25
N VAL A 77 7.11 -1.69 -12.58
CA VAL A 77 7.69 -0.76 -11.59
C VAL A 77 6.82 -0.73 -10.33
N PHE A 78 7.47 -0.90 -9.18
CA PHE A 78 6.90 -0.69 -7.86
C PHE A 78 7.56 0.54 -7.24
N ARG A 79 6.77 1.54 -6.82
CA ARG A 79 7.27 2.81 -6.29
C ARG A 79 6.69 3.09 -4.90
N GLN A 80 7.57 3.51 -4.00
CA GLN A 80 7.15 4.01 -2.69
C GLN A 80 6.18 5.17 -2.79
N VAL A 81 5.09 5.07 -2.03
CA VAL A 81 4.19 6.20 -1.79
C VAL A 81 4.77 7.02 -0.64
N VAL A 82 5.14 8.28 -0.92
CA VAL A 82 5.63 9.24 0.07
C VAL A 82 4.49 10.19 0.43
N PRO A 83 4.10 10.32 1.72
CA PRO A 83 3.06 11.27 2.14
C PRO A 83 3.36 12.69 1.66
N GLY A 84 2.33 13.38 1.16
CA GLY A 84 2.47 14.74 0.63
C GLY A 84 3.07 14.83 -0.78
N GLN A 85 3.51 13.72 -1.37
CA GLN A 85 3.92 13.66 -2.78
C GLN A 85 2.84 13.05 -3.66
N ALA A 86 2.76 13.49 -4.92
CA ALA A 86 1.86 12.90 -5.89
C ALA A 86 2.28 11.45 -6.21
N SER A 87 1.35 10.50 -6.11
CA SER A 87 1.60 9.12 -6.48
C SER A 87 1.66 8.95 -8.01
N SER A 88 2.48 8.01 -8.47
CA SER A 88 2.47 7.60 -9.88
C SER A 88 1.11 6.97 -10.23
N LYS A 89 0.60 7.25 -11.43
CA LYS A 89 -0.64 6.64 -11.95
C LYS A 89 -0.41 5.28 -12.62
N THR A 90 0.84 4.97 -12.93
CA THR A 90 1.26 3.79 -13.69
C THR A 90 1.99 2.76 -12.84
N ASP A 91 2.67 3.20 -11.78
CA ASP A 91 3.53 2.33 -10.98
C ASP A 91 2.71 1.71 -9.85
N ALA A 92 3.06 0.49 -9.47
CA ALA A 92 2.43 -0.17 -8.34
C ALA A 92 2.88 0.49 -7.01
N PRO A 93 1.96 0.82 -6.10
CA PRO A 93 2.32 1.51 -4.87
C PRO A 93 2.99 0.57 -3.86
N LEU A 94 4.05 1.08 -3.20
CA LEU A 94 4.66 0.48 -2.02
C LEU A 94 4.37 1.37 -0.81
N PHE A 95 3.55 0.87 0.11
CA PHE A 95 3.20 1.58 1.35
C PHE A 95 4.12 1.13 2.47
N LEU A 96 5.28 1.78 2.60
CA LEU A 96 6.19 1.49 3.70
C LEU A 96 5.63 2.05 5.01
N GLU A 97 5.33 1.17 5.95
CA GLU A 97 4.98 1.58 7.31
C GLU A 97 6.21 2.06 8.09
N SER A 98 5.99 2.87 9.14
CA SER A 98 7.05 3.47 9.96
C SER A 98 8.08 2.46 10.49
N ALA A 99 7.62 1.25 10.87
CA ALA A 99 8.49 0.17 11.31
C ALA A 99 9.39 -0.37 10.18
N GLY A 100 8.92 -0.33 8.93
CA GLY A 100 9.65 -0.80 7.75
C GLY A 100 10.63 0.21 7.15
N ILE A 101 10.45 1.51 7.42
CA ILE A 101 11.27 2.60 6.85
C ILE A 101 12.77 2.43 7.17
N ASN A 102 13.08 2.03 8.39
CA ASN A 102 14.46 1.88 8.86
C ASN A 102 14.98 0.43 8.79
N SER A 103 14.15 -0.52 8.35
CA SER A 103 14.55 -1.91 8.24
C SER A 103 15.52 -2.13 7.08
N THR A 104 16.46 -3.06 7.24
CA THR A 104 17.30 -3.57 6.15
C THR A 104 16.72 -4.83 5.51
N THR A 105 15.78 -5.49 6.20
CA THR A 105 15.15 -6.73 5.76
C THR A 105 13.65 -6.55 5.57
N VAL A 106 13.10 -7.28 4.61
CA VAL A 106 11.66 -7.29 4.33
C VAL A 106 11.16 -8.72 4.35
N THR A 107 10.03 -8.95 5.02
CA THR A 107 9.40 -10.26 5.11
C THR A 107 8.64 -10.59 3.83
N ALA A 108 8.51 -11.88 3.52
CA ALA A 108 7.71 -12.33 2.39
C ALA A 108 6.24 -11.89 2.52
N LYS A 109 5.69 -11.90 3.75
CA LYS A 109 4.32 -11.43 4.03
C LYS A 109 4.11 -9.99 3.57
N LEU A 110 5.01 -9.07 3.93
CA LEU A 110 4.89 -7.67 3.53
C LEU A 110 4.93 -7.50 2.00
N VAL A 111 5.79 -8.27 1.33
CA VAL A 111 5.87 -8.23 -0.15
C VAL A 111 4.64 -8.83 -0.80
N ALA A 112 4.07 -9.90 -0.23
CA ALA A 112 2.80 -10.45 -0.68
C ALA A 112 1.70 -9.38 -0.59
N ASP A 113 1.63 -8.66 0.53
CA ASP A 113 0.67 -7.56 0.71
C ASP A 113 0.82 -6.48 -0.37
N TYR A 114 2.05 -6.08 -0.73
CA TYR A 114 2.30 -5.14 -1.83
C TYR A 114 1.87 -5.69 -3.19
N LEU A 115 2.18 -6.95 -3.48
CA LEU A 115 1.81 -7.58 -4.76
C LEU A 115 0.29 -7.70 -4.96
N THR A 116 -0.49 -7.74 -3.87
CA THR A 116 -1.96 -7.74 -3.94
C THR A 116 -2.57 -6.36 -4.23
N VAL A 117 -1.76 -5.30 -4.31
CA VAL A 117 -2.18 -3.94 -4.69
C VAL A 117 -1.38 -3.49 -5.91
N PRO A 118 -1.65 -4.06 -7.10
CA PRO A 118 -0.88 -3.74 -8.31
C PRO A 118 -1.09 -2.31 -8.81
N ARG A 119 -2.10 -1.59 -8.30
CA ARG A 119 -2.41 -0.21 -8.70
C ARG A 119 -3.01 0.61 -7.56
N ALA A 120 -2.67 1.90 -7.52
CA ALA A 120 -3.30 2.88 -6.65
C ALA A 120 -4.70 3.26 -7.20
N CYS A 121 -5.73 2.54 -6.77
CA CYS A 121 -7.10 2.76 -7.21
C CYS A 121 -7.78 3.90 -6.44
N ALA A 122 -8.46 4.80 -7.15
CA ALA A 122 -9.16 5.94 -6.54
C ALA A 122 -10.23 5.52 -5.51
N ALA A 123 -10.84 4.35 -5.69
CA ALA A 123 -11.80 3.79 -4.72
C ALA A 123 -11.18 3.56 -3.33
N LEU A 124 -9.86 3.34 -3.23
CA LEU A 124 -9.17 3.12 -1.95
C LEU A 124 -8.98 4.41 -1.14
N THR A 125 -9.13 5.57 -1.77
CA THR A 125 -9.01 6.89 -1.14
C THR A 125 -10.31 7.68 -1.19
N SER A 126 -11.40 7.07 -1.69
CA SER A 126 -12.71 7.70 -1.81
C SER A 126 -13.51 7.59 -0.51
N THR A 127 -14.58 8.37 -0.38
CA THR A 127 -15.53 8.26 0.74
C THR A 127 -16.37 6.99 0.68
N THR A 128 -16.46 6.34 -0.48
CA THR A 128 -17.16 5.07 -0.63
C THR A 128 -16.16 3.92 -0.43
N PRO A 129 -16.39 3.02 0.54
CA PRO A 129 -15.49 1.91 0.78
C PRO A 129 -15.48 0.93 -0.42
N PRO A 130 -14.35 0.25 -0.69
CA PRO A 130 -14.32 -0.85 -1.64
C PRO A 130 -15.27 -2.00 -1.22
N PRO A 131 -15.74 -2.82 -2.18
CA PRO A 131 -16.50 -4.03 -1.87
C PRO A 131 -15.74 -4.97 -0.92
N ALA A 132 -16.44 -5.71 -0.05
CA ALA A 132 -15.80 -6.63 0.90
C ALA A 132 -14.97 -7.71 0.17
N GLU A 133 -15.44 -8.15 -1.00
CA GLU A 133 -14.78 -9.13 -1.86
C GLU A 133 -13.38 -8.68 -2.29
N TYR A 134 -13.12 -7.38 -2.41
CA TYR A 134 -11.77 -6.87 -2.70
C TYR A 134 -10.77 -7.30 -1.62
N PHE A 135 -11.13 -7.14 -0.35
CA PHE A 135 -10.25 -7.51 0.77
C PHE A 135 -10.08 -9.02 0.87
N ALA A 136 -11.15 -9.78 0.66
CA ALA A 136 -11.10 -11.25 0.67
C ALA A 136 -10.21 -11.79 -0.47
N VAL A 137 -10.33 -11.25 -1.68
CA VAL A 137 -9.48 -11.65 -2.82
C VAL A 137 -8.03 -11.29 -2.58
N ARG A 138 -7.75 -10.11 -2.00
CA ARG A 138 -6.37 -9.75 -1.64
C ARG A 138 -5.77 -10.70 -0.60
N SER A 139 -6.52 -11.00 0.45
CA SER A 139 -6.08 -11.95 1.49
C SER A 139 -5.79 -13.33 0.88
N LEU A 140 -6.71 -13.84 0.05
CA LEU A 140 -6.53 -15.11 -0.63
C LEU A 140 -5.31 -15.11 -1.55
N LEU A 141 -5.12 -14.05 -2.33
CA LEU A 141 -3.99 -13.92 -3.23
C LEU A 141 -2.66 -13.83 -2.45
N ALA A 142 -2.62 -13.16 -1.30
CA ALA A 142 -1.44 -13.14 -0.42
C ALA A 142 -1.12 -14.54 0.12
N SER A 143 -2.12 -15.26 0.66
CA SER A 143 -1.95 -16.64 1.13
C SER A 143 -1.47 -17.56 0.02
N TRP A 144 -2.06 -17.44 -1.17
CA TRP A 144 -1.61 -18.18 -2.35
C TRP A 144 -0.14 -17.89 -2.69
N LEU A 145 0.27 -16.61 -2.74
CA LEU A 145 1.67 -16.24 -3.01
C LEU A 145 2.64 -16.88 -2.01
N LEU A 146 2.33 -16.79 -0.72
CA LEU A 146 3.17 -17.34 0.34
C LEU A 146 3.27 -18.87 0.28
N LEU A 147 2.15 -19.55 -0.02
CA LEU A 147 2.13 -20.99 -0.27
C LEU A 147 3.01 -21.37 -1.48
N ARG A 148 2.91 -20.61 -2.59
CA ARG A 148 3.66 -20.90 -3.83
C ARG A 148 5.18 -20.76 -3.69
N ILE A 149 5.64 -19.99 -2.71
CA ILE A 149 7.07 -19.81 -2.44
C ILE A 149 7.58 -20.62 -1.24
N GLY A 150 6.71 -21.42 -0.61
CA GLY A 150 7.05 -22.28 0.53
C GLY A 150 7.24 -21.54 1.86
N GLU A 151 6.67 -20.34 2.02
CA GLU A 151 6.73 -19.61 3.30
C GLU A 151 5.60 -20.01 4.25
N VAL A 152 4.52 -20.59 3.72
CA VAL A 152 3.39 -21.12 4.48
C VAL A 152 3.06 -22.50 3.92
N ASP A 153 2.90 -23.47 4.81
CA ASP A 153 2.45 -24.82 4.46
C ASP A 153 0.92 -24.91 4.37
N LEU A 154 0.42 -25.74 3.47
CA LEU A 154 -1.02 -25.94 3.26
C LEU A 154 -1.72 -26.46 4.53
N ASP A 155 -1.03 -27.24 5.36
CA ASP A 155 -1.55 -27.81 6.60
C ASP A 155 -1.92 -26.73 7.63
N HIS A 156 -1.20 -25.60 7.63
CA HIS A 156 -1.51 -24.45 8.48
C HIS A 156 -2.80 -23.72 8.06
N LEU A 157 -3.31 -23.99 6.86
CA LEU A 157 -4.49 -23.33 6.29
C LEU A 157 -5.75 -24.20 6.36
N THR A 158 -5.70 -25.38 6.98
CA THR A 158 -6.83 -26.34 7.04
C THR A 158 -8.12 -25.80 7.65
N ARG A 159 -8.05 -24.72 8.46
CA ARG A 159 -9.22 -24.05 9.05
C ARG A 159 -9.68 -22.81 8.28
N ASP A 160 -8.93 -22.41 7.25
CA ASP A 160 -9.27 -21.27 6.39
C ASP A 160 -10.37 -21.69 5.40
N GLU A 161 -11.39 -20.86 5.22
CA GLU A 161 -12.48 -21.11 4.26
C GLU A 161 -11.98 -21.29 2.82
N SER A 162 -10.82 -20.71 2.51
CA SER A 162 -10.17 -20.82 1.21
C SER A 162 -9.34 -22.10 1.01
N TYR A 163 -9.19 -22.93 2.04
CA TYR A 163 -8.42 -24.18 1.97
C TYR A 163 -8.78 -25.07 0.78
N PRO A 164 -10.07 -25.37 0.49
CA PRO A 164 -10.41 -26.27 -0.61
C PRO A 164 -9.89 -25.77 -1.96
N TRP A 165 -9.86 -24.45 -2.17
CA TRP A 165 -9.31 -23.85 -3.37
C TRP A 165 -7.78 -23.82 -3.37
N LEU A 166 -7.16 -23.50 -2.23
CA LEU A 166 -5.69 -23.48 -2.08
C LEU A 166 -5.07 -24.87 -2.24
N ALA A 167 -5.81 -25.92 -1.91
CA ALA A 167 -5.39 -27.31 -2.09
C ALA A 167 -5.47 -27.80 -3.55
N LEU A 168 -6.09 -27.04 -4.46
CA LEU A 168 -6.11 -27.38 -5.88
C LEU A 168 -4.71 -27.29 -6.51
N ALA A 169 -4.53 -28.03 -7.61
CA ALA A 169 -3.32 -27.90 -8.43
C ALA A 169 -3.18 -26.49 -9.05
N ALA A 170 -1.93 -26.07 -9.25
CA ALA A 170 -1.57 -24.72 -9.68
C ALA A 170 -2.25 -24.27 -10.98
N ASP A 171 -2.34 -25.20 -11.94
CA ASP A 171 -2.97 -25.01 -13.25
C ASP A 171 -4.47 -24.72 -13.13
N ARG A 172 -5.15 -25.34 -12.15
CA ARG A 172 -6.56 -25.09 -11.83
C ARG A 172 -6.77 -23.72 -11.18
N GLN A 173 -5.77 -23.20 -10.48
CA GLN A 173 -5.80 -21.88 -9.83
C GLN A 173 -5.45 -20.74 -10.81
N ALA A 174 -4.57 -20.99 -11.78
CA ALA A 174 -3.97 -19.98 -12.66
C ALA A 174 -5.01 -19.09 -13.37
N GLY A 175 -6.11 -19.68 -13.85
CA GLY A 175 -7.17 -18.94 -14.52
C GLY A 175 -7.85 -17.90 -13.62
N TRP A 176 -8.05 -18.22 -12.33
CA TRP A 176 -8.59 -17.27 -11.37
C TRP A 176 -7.55 -16.20 -11.01
N VAL A 177 -6.31 -16.60 -10.72
CA VAL A 177 -5.22 -15.67 -10.37
C VAL A 177 -5.04 -14.61 -11.44
N ARG A 178 -4.92 -15.02 -12.72
CA ARG A 178 -4.77 -14.10 -13.85
C ARG A 178 -5.91 -13.09 -13.95
N ARG A 179 -7.16 -13.56 -13.86
CA ARG A 179 -8.34 -12.68 -13.99
C ARG A 179 -8.44 -11.70 -12.83
N SER A 180 -8.35 -12.20 -11.60
CA SER A 180 -8.46 -11.37 -10.39
C SER A 180 -7.34 -10.34 -10.34
N TYR A 181 -6.11 -10.74 -10.67
CA TYR A 181 -4.98 -9.79 -10.73
C TYR A 181 -5.20 -8.71 -11.80
N ALA A 182 -5.69 -9.09 -12.99
CA ALA A 182 -6.01 -8.11 -14.04
C ALA A 182 -7.09 -7.11 -13.60
N GLN A 183 -8.14 -7.55 -12.89
CA GLN A 183 -9.18 -6.69 -12.34
C GLN A 183 -8.64 -5.73 -11.27
N LEU A 184 -7.74 -6.21 -10.39
CA LEU A 184 -7.05 -5.36 -9.42
C LEU A 184 -6.16 -4.32 -10.13
N SER A 185 -5.43 -4.73 -11.17
CA SER A 185 -4.57 -3.83 -11.97
C SER A 185 -5.36 -2.81 -12.79
N SER A 186 -6.59 -3.12 -13.22
CA SER A 186 -7.47 -2.19 -13.92
C SER A 186 -8.32 -1.32 -12.99
N CYS A 187 -8.27 -1.57 -11.67
CA CYS A 187 -9.14 -0.96 -10.67
C CYS A 187 -10.64 -1.27 -10.86
N ASP A 188 -10.98 -2.37 -11.54
CA ASP A 188 -12.35 -2.87 -11.65
C ASP A 188 -12.73 -3.69 -10.41
N LEU A 189 -12.80 -3.02 -9.26
CA LEU A 189 -13.01 -3.67 -7.97
C LEU A 189 -14.41 -4.30 -7.85
N ALA A 190 -15.38 -3.80 -8.62
CA ALA A 190 -16.75 -4.31 -8.63
C ALA A 190 -16.87 -5.68 -9.34
N ALA A 191 -15.90 -6.06 -10.18
CA ALA A 191 -15.88 -7.35 -10.86
C ALA A 191 -15.04 -8.42 -10.13
N VAL A 192 -14.33 -8.05 -9.07
CA VAL A 192 -13.49 -8.96 -8.28
C VAL A 192 -14.35 -9.98 -7.54
N ARG A 193 -14.04 -11.27 -7.68
CA ARG A 193 -14.79 -12.37 -7.05
C ARG A 193 -13.84 -13.42 -6.47
N LEU A 194 -14.23 -13.99 -5.34
CA LEU A 194 -13.61 -15.21 -4.83
C LEU A 194 -13.78 -16.36 -5.83
N PRO A 195 -12.86 -17.34 -5.85
CA PRO A 195 -13.02 -18.51 -6.68
C PRO A 195 -14.26 -19.30 -6.22
N ARG A 196 -14.95 -19.91 -7.18
CA ARG A 196 -16.08 -20.82 -6.95
C ARG A 196 -15.64 -22.25 -7.14
#